data_AF-A0A0C2C605-F1
#
_entry.id   AF-A0A0C2C605-F1
#
_cell.length_a   1.000
_cell.length_b   1.000
_cell.length_c   1.000
_cell.angle_alpha   90.00
_cell.angle_beta   90.00
_cell.angle_gamma   90.00
#
_symmetry.space_group_name_H-M   'P 1'
#
loop_
_entity.id
_entity.type
_entity.pdbx_description
1 polymer ?
#
loop_
_entity_poly.entity_id
_entity_poly.type
_entity_poly.pdbx_seq_one_letter_code
_entity_poly.pdbx_strand_id
1 'polypeptide(L)'
;MREYWRVRKTGDHIYGDLGYRIFGSKYNPRELFDITRRSLTPGTSFDASTSVLQVSVPRDLTRRSTLAVSIVKDDYTNRDLFASLDDHQFEYMKVDSSKIESIHWASALKWAQETLICKDIFNTLCSDAVQMRNRLSTVRDGVLLVSLYNDYLLRVELKHHPFREGELIEEGCPYLNRSLREMMVSQECTRWVRPQTFVSLPLTNLSEALDARGPRAFTAREIENRAHKPQFLLEKLIVVASHYSLVKMARETLEEFMSSTRDPQVHWRWLRCSPISSQFMVILTNRNFDYVVGKVTYYIRVTADSVCLISKDGHSMDCYRDPNQLMYALKYMACTFSVTSISTLGKVMWFYQLLHANMNATDEHGRPAPTLYMLNPDATMEVFVRFGIDQNPLIQVRKFQGATKYDDQVHVPFTTLNYDRLRGSTLCRKMDNLFAAFRDIDE
;
A
#
# COMPACT_ATOMS: atom_id res chain seq x y z
N MET A 1 2.47 -11.02 -40.57
CA MET A 1 1.15 -10.51 -40.09
C MET A 1 0.28 -11.61 -39.49
N ARG A 2 -0.08 -12.69 -40.20
CA ARG A 2 -0.89 -13.81 -39.66
C ARG A 2 -0.30 -14.51 -38.44
N GLU A 3 1.01 -14.45 -38.25
CA GLU A 3 1.70 -14.97 -37.05
C GLU A 3 1.29 -14.25 -35.76
N TYR A 4 0.96 -12.95 -35.85
CA TYR A 4 0.67 -12.11 -34.68
C TYR A 4 -0.77 -11.62 -34.62
N TRP A 5 -1.48 -11.59 -35.75
CA TRP A 5 -2.82 -11.00 -35.86
C TRP A 5 -3.82 -12.00 -36.46
N ARG A 6 -5.05 -11.97 -35.94
CA ARG A 6 -6.19 -12.75 -36.45
C ARG A 6 -6.69 -12.09 -37.73
N VAL A 7 -6.34 -12.66 -38.89
CA VAL A 7 -6.70 -12.11 -40.22
C VAL A 7 -7.64 -13.06 -40.96
N ARG A 8 -8.67 -12.51 -41.61
CA ARG A 8 -9.62 -13.25 -42.46
C ARG A 8 -9.74 -12.59 -43.84
N LYS A 9 -10.07 -13.42 -44.82
CA LYS A 9 -10.43 -12.99 -46.18
C LYS A 9 -11.90 -13.30 -46.40
N THR A 10 -12.67 -12.31 -46.83
CA THR A 10 -14.09 -12.49 -47.21
C THR A 10 -14.30 -11.83 -48.57
N GLY A 11 -14.47 -12.64 -49.61
CA GLY A 11 -14.47 -12.15 -50.99
C GLY A 11 -13.14 -11.48 -51.33
N ASP A 12 -13.21 -10.24 -51.80
CA ASP A 12 -12.05 -9.43 -52.20
C ASP A 12 -11.43 -8.61 -51.05
N HIS A 13 -12.05 -8.62 -49.87
CA HIS A 13 -11.59 -7.84 -48.73
C HIS A 13 -10.80 -8.73 -47.76
N ILE A 14 -9.69 -8.19 -47.27
CA ILE A 14 -8.88 -8.80 -46.22
C ILE A 14 -8.94 -7.88 -45.01
N TYR A 15 -9.45 -8.40 -43.89
CA TYR A 15 -9.54 -7.66 -42.64
C TYR A 15 -8.89 -8.47 -41.51
N GLY A 16 -8.43 -7.76 -40.48
CA GLY A 16 -7.98 -8.35 -39.23
C GLY A 16 -8.75 -7.81 -38.03
N ASP A 17 -8.57 -8.47 -36.89
CA ASP A 17 -9.20 -8.14 -35.62
C ASP A 17 -8.17 -7.56 -34.65
N LEU A 18 -8.47 -6.37 -34.11
CA LEU A 18 -7.69 -5.70 -33.06
C LEU A 18 -8.02 -6.22 -31.66
N GLY A 19 -9.11 -6.98 -31.53
CA GLY A 19 -9.60 -7.51 -30.27
C GLY A 19 -8.56 -8.37 -29.54
N TYR A 20 -8.44 -8.11 -28.23
CA TYR A 20 -7.50 -8.79 -27.34
C TYR A 20 -8.18 -9.84 -26.43
N ARG A 21 -9.50 -9.99 -26.51
CA ARG A 21 -10.26 -10.93 -25.66
C ARG A 21 -9.86 -12.38 -25.97
N ILE A 22 -9.53 -13.11 -24.90
CA ILE A 22 -8.99 -14.48 -24.96
C ILE A 22 -10.12 -15.51 -24.90
N PHE A 23 -11.13 -15.27 -24.05
CA PHE A 23 -12.25 -16.18 -23.82
C PHE A 23 -13.59 -15.51 -24.16
N GLY A 24 -14.48 -16.22 -24.87
CA GLY A 24 -15.81 -15.72 -25.21
C GLY A 24 -16.53 -16.54 -26.26
N SER A 25 -17.86 -16.37 -26.34
CA SER A 25 -18.66 -16.96 -27.42
C SER A 25 -18.15 -16.44 -28.77
N LYS A 26 -17.86 -17.36 -29.70
CA LYS A 26 -17.67 -17.17 -31.15
C LYS A 26 -17.33 -15.72 -31.57
N TYR A 27 -16.06 -15.49 -31.94
CA TYR A 27 -15.53 -14.33 -32.69
C TYR A 27 -16.57 -13.21 -32.92
N ASN A 28 -16.66 -12.27 -31.98
CA ASN A 28 -17.46 -11.05 -32.11
C ASN A 28 -16.50 -9.88 -32.31
N PRO A 29 -15.95 -9.70 -33.53
CA PRO A 29 -14.97 -8.66 -33.80
C PRO A 29 -15.68 -7.30 -33.68
N ARG A 30 -15.37 -6.55 -32.63
CA ARG A 30 -15.91 -5.20 -32.44
C ARG A 30 -15.09 -4.14 -33.18
N GLU A 31 -13.80 -4.39 -33.35
CA GLU A 31 -12.82 -3.43 -33.87
C GLU A 31 -11.96 -4.12 -34.94
N LEU A 32 -12.28 -3.85 -36.21
CA LEU A 32 -11.63 -4.45 -37.37
C LEU A 32 -10.64 -3.45 -38.01
N PHE A 33 -9.62 -3.97 -38.66
CA PHE A 33 -8.72 -3.20 -39.52
C PHE A 33 -8.67 -3.79 -40.92
N ASP A 34 -8.57 -2.93 -41.94
CA ASP A 34 -8.50 -3.37 -43.32
C ASP A 34 -7.06 -3.44 -43.81
N ILE A 35 -6.78 -4.45 -44.64
CA ILE A 35 -5.47 -4.67 -45.25
C ILE A 35 -5.59 -4.41 -46.74
N THR A 36 -4.90 -3.39 -47.22
CA THR A 36 -4.79 -3.04 -48.63
C THR A 36 -3.35 -3.20 -49.12
N ARG A 37 -3.18 -3.33 -50.43
CA ARG A 37 -1.86 -3.29 -51.05
C ARG A 37 -1.53 -1.85 -51.38
N ARG A 38 -0.34 -1.37 -51.00
CA ARG A 38 0.10 -0.02 -51.33
C ARG A 38 0.14 0.15 -52.86
N SER A 39 -0.52 1.18 -53.39
CA SER A 39 -0.46 1.53 -54.81
C SER A 39 0.91 2.13 -55.10
N LEU A 40 1.80 1.33 -55.69
CA LEU A 40 3.16 1.75 -56.01
C LEU A 40 3.15 2.58 -57.29
N THR A 41 3.58 3.84 -57.21
CA THR A 41 3.98 4.61 -58.38
C THR A 41 5.26 4.02 -58.98
N PRO A 42 5.33 3.78 -60.31
CA PRO A 42 6.53 3.25 -60.94
C PRO A 42 7.71 4.22 -60.76
N GLY A 43 8.81 3.75 -60.18
CA GLY A 43 10.03 4.54 -59.94
C GLY A 43 10.43 4.74 -58.46
N THR A 44 9.62 4.27 -57.51
CA THR A 44 9.92 4.40 -56.08
C THR A 44 10.90 3.30 -55.64
N SER A 45 12.09 3.67 -55.14
CA SER A 45 13.09 2.74 -54.60
C SER A 45 12.59 2.07 -53.32
N PHE A 46 12.71 0.75 -53.25
CA PHE A 46 12.38 -0.02 -52.05
C PHE A 46 13.52 0.08 -51.02
N ASP A 47 13.27 0.73 -49.90
CA ASP A 47 14.05 0.48 -48.68
C ASP A 47 13.54 -0.81 -48.02
N ALA A 48 14.42 -1.56 -47.37
CA ALA A 48 14.08 -2.80 -46.66
C ALA A 48 13.02 -2.63 -45.55
N SER A 49 12.76 -1.38 -45.15
CA SER A 49 11.73 -0.97 -44.17
C SER A 49 10.35 -0.68 -44.77
N THR A 50 10.23 -0.61 -46.11
CA THR A 50 8.97 -0.28 -46.78
C THR A 50 8.11 -1.52 -47.03
N SER A 51 7.01 -1.65 -46.28
CA SER A 51 6.07 -2.76 -46.44
C SER A 51 5.18 -2.57 -47.68
N VAL A 52 5.00 -3.64 -48.45
CA VAL A 52 4.03 -3.70 -49.58
C VAL A 52 2.58 -3.66 -49.09
N LEU A 53 2.38 -4.04 -47.82
CA LEU A 53 1.09 -4.00 -47.14
C LEU A 53 0.84 -2.64 -46.52
N GLN A 54 -0.39 -2.18 -46.63
CA GLN A 54 -0.92 -0.99 -46.00
C GLN A 54 -2.11 -1.40 -45.13
N VAL A 55 -2.22 -0.80 -43.96
CA VAL A 55 -3.30 -1.09 -43.01
C VAL A 55 -4.08 0.18 -42.74
N SER A 56 -5.40 0.09 -42.87
CA SER A 56 -6.34 1.13 -42.47
C SER A 56 -6.90 0.77 -41.09
N VAL A 57 -6.63 1.62 -40.11
CA VAL A 57 -7.12 1.50 -38.72
C VAL A 57 -8.36 2.40 -38.57
N PRO A 58 -9.38 2.00 -37.78
CA PRO A 58 -10.52 2.87 -37.46
C PRO A 58 -10.06 4.25 -36.94
N ARG A 59 -10.69 5.33 -37.42
CA ARG A 59 -10.30 6.72 -37.10
C ARG A 59 -10.30 7.03 -35.60
N ASP A 60 -11.15 6.38 -34.83
CA ASP A 60 -11.22 6.57 -33.38
C ASP A 60 -9.98 6.01 -32.66
N LEU A 61 -9.24 5.13 -33.32
CA LEU A 61 -8.01 4.47 -32.86
C LEU A 61 -6.74 5.03 -33.51
N THR A 62 -6.85 5.98 -34.46
CA THR A 62 -5.70 6.67 -35.08
C THR A 62 -5.14 7.77 -34.17
N ARG A 63 -4.87 7.39 -32.92
CA ARG A 63 -4.23 8.20 -31.87
C ARG A 63 -3.53 7.26 -30.89
N ARG A 64 -2.51 7.74 -30.20
CA ARG A 64 -1.84 6.98 -29.15
C ARG A 64 -2.47 7.37 -27.81
N SER A 65 -2.74 6.42 -26.93
CA SER A 65 -3.36 6.73 -25.64
C SER A 65 -2.57 6.10 -24.50
N THR A 66 -2.50 6.79 -23.37
CA THR A 66 -1.89 6.30 -22.12
C THR A 66 -2.86 6.49 -20.96
N LEU A 67 -2.77 5.59 -19.98
CA LEU A 67 -3.50 5.71 -18.72
C LEU A 67 -2.53 6.14 -17.63
N ALA A 68 -2.87 7.23 -16.95
CA ALA A 68 -2.14 7.74 -15.80
C ALA A 68 -3.01 7.60 -14.55
N VAL A 69 -2.53 6.82 -13.57
CA VAL A 69 -3.18 6.63 -12.26
C VAL A 69 -2.35 7.34 -11.21
N SER A 70 -2.96 8.25 -10.47
CA SER A 70 -2.32 9.04 -9.42
C SER A 70 -3.23 9.17 -8.19
N ILE A 71 -2.61 9.41 -7.04
CA ILE A 71 -3.31 9.74 -5.80
C ILE A 71 -3.04 11.21 -5.53
N VAL A 72 -4.10 12.01 -5.46
CA VAL A 72 -4.04 13.47 -5.32
C VAL A 72 -4.80 13.86 -4.06
N LYS A 73 -4.26 14.81 -3.30
CA LYS A 73 -4.95 15.38 -2.15
C LYS A 73 -5.84 16.53 -2.61
N ASP A 74 -7.09 16.54 -2.16
CA ASP A 74 -8.11 17.55 -2.42
C ASP A 74 -7.82 18.80 -1.57
N ASP A 75 -6.71 19.46 -1.89
CA ASP A 75 -6.32 20.74 -1.30
C ASP A 75 -6.75 21.89 -2.23
N TYR A 76 -7.16 23.02 -1.65
CA TYR A 76 -7.56 24.24 -2.40
C TYR A 76 -6.47 24.79 -3.34
N THR A 77 -5.22 24.33 -3.19
CA THR A 77 -4.08 24.66 -4.04
C THR A 77 -4.02 23.82 -5.32
N ASN A 78 -4.64 22.63 -5.35
CA ASN A 78 -4.69 21.76 -6.51
C ASN A 78 -5.80 22.22 -7.47
N ARG A 79 -5.47 23.16 -8.36
CA ARG A 79 -6.39 23.60 -9.43
C ARG A 79 -6.44 22.64 -10.62
N ASP A 80 -5.50 21.70 -10.71
CA ASP A 80 -5.36 20.77 -11.85
C ASP A 80 -5.95 19.38 -11.56
N LEU A 81 -7.13 19.31 -10.91
CA LEU A 81 -7.82 18.04 -10.66
C LEU A 81 -8.38 17.41 -11.94
N PHE A 82 -8.73 18.24 -12.92
CA PHE A 82 -9.16 17.83 -14.24
C PHE A 82 -8.09 18.20 -15.27
N ALA A 83 -8.06 17.46 -16.38
CA ALA A 83 -7.19 17.77 -17.49
C ALA A 83 -7.51 19.18 -18.03
N SER A 84 -6.48 19.95 -18.35
CA SER A 84 -6.65 21.18 -19.12
C SER A 84 -7.28 20.84 -20.48
N LEU A 85 -8.22 21.68 -20.94
CA LEU A 85 -8.94 21.52 -22.22
C LEU A 85 -8.04 21.51 -23.47
N ASP A 86 -6.73 21.72 -23.33
CA ASP A 86 -5.81 21.93 -24.45
C ASP A 86 -5.29 20.67 -25.15
N ASP A 87 -5.33 19.47 -24.56
CA ASP A 87 -4.54 18.38 -25.14
C ASP A 87 -5.35 17.40 -26.00
N HIS A 88 -5.19 17.56 -27.32
CA HIS A 88 -5.20 16.51 -28.35
C HIS A 88 -6.46 15.62 -28.49
N GLN A 89 -7.52 15.85 -27.71
CA GLN A 89 -8.71 15.00 -27.67
C GLN A 89 -9.34 14.82 -29.07
N PHE A 90 -9.37 15.89 -29.86
CA PHE A 90 -9.91 15.93 -31.22
C PHE A 90 -8.84 15.87 -32.32
N GLU A 91 -7.56 15.67 -31.97
CA GLU A 91 -6.48 15.71 -32.97
C GLU A 91 -6.63 14.58 -34.00
N TYR A 92 -7.20 13.43 -33.61
CA TYR A 92 -7.54 12.33 -34.53
C TYR A 92 -8.50 12.75 -35.66
N MET A 93 -9.31 13.80 -35.47
CA MET A 93 -10.18 14.36 -36.52
C MET A 93 -9.42 15.27 -37.49
N LYS A 94 -8.23 15.75 -37.11
CA LYS A 94 -7.38 16.68 -37.87
C LYS A 94 -6.21 15.99 -38.58
N VAL A 95 -5.97 14.68 -38.34
CA VAL A 95 -4.85 13.96 -38.96
C VAL A 95 -5.18 13.62 -40.42
N ASP A 96 -4.34 14.07 -41.34
CA ASP A 96 -4.39 13.66 -42.75
C ASP A 96 -4.15 12.14 -42.88
N SER A 97 -5.04 11.42 -43.56
CA SER A 97 -4.91 9.98 -43.79
C SER A 97 -3.53 9.60 -44.37
N SER A 98 -2.94 10.46 -45.20
CA SER A 98 -1.63 10.25 -45.82
C SER A 98 -0.47 10.12 -44.82
N LYS A 99 -0.52 10.82 -43.68
CA LYS A 99 0.50 10.73 -42.61
C LYS A 99 0.36 9.46 -41.78
N ILE A 100 -0.84 8.88 -41.74
CA ILE A 100 -1.10 7.60 -41.06
C ILE A 100 -0.56 6.45 -41.92
N GLU A 101 -0.74 6.55 -43.23
CA GLU A 101 -0.31 5.54 -44.22
C GLU A 101 1.21 5.44 -44.41
N SER A 102 1.96 6.47 -43.96
CA SER A 102 3.43 6.43 -43.93
C SER A 102 3.99 5.58 -42.79
N ILE A 103 3.21 5.32 -41.74
CA ILE A 103 3.67 4.54 -40.59
C ILE A 103 3.71 3.04 -40.95
N HIS A 104 4.74 2.34 -40.47
CA HIS A 104 4.83 0.90 -40.66
C HIS A 104 3.65 0.18 -39.98
N TRP A 105 2.97 -0.70 -40.74
CA TRP A 105 1.72 -1.37 -40.31
C TRP A 105 1.82 -2.04 -38.93
N ALA A 106 2.97 -2.61 -38.58
CA ALA A 106 3.14 -3.30 -37.29
C ALA A 106 3.08 -2.33 -36.10
N SER A 107 3.68 -1.15 -36.24
CA SER A 107 3.64 -0.09 -35.22
C SER A 107 2.24 0.49 -35.13
N ALA A 108 1.60 0.75 -36.28
CA ALA A 108 0.24 1.27 -36.35
C ALA A 108 -0.77 0.35 -35.64
N LEU A 109 -0.70 -0.97 -35.90
CA LEU A 109 -1.58 -1.94 -35.24
C LEU A 109 -1.32 -2.06 -33.74
N LYS A 110 -0.04 -2.04 -33.31
CA LYS A 110 0.32 -2.07 -31.89
C LYS A 110 -0.22 -0.86 -31.14
N TRP A 111 -0.10 0.34 -31.72
CA TRP A 111 -0.62 1.57 -31.11
C TRP A 111 -2.15 1.61 -31.10
N ALA A 112 -2.79 1.14 -32.16
CA ALA A 112 -4.25 1.05 -32.22
C ALA A 112 -4.81 0.10 -31.15
N GLN A 113 -4.18 -1.06 -30.98
CA GLN A 113 -4.57 -2.02 -29.95
C GLN A 113 -4.32 -1.46 -28.54
N GLU A 114 -3.21 -0.77 -28.31
CA GLU A 114 -2.92 -0.12 -27.03
C GLU A 114 -3.95 0.97 -26.67
N THR A 115 -4.32 1.80 -27.65
CA THR A 115 -5.39 2.79 -27.49
C THR A 115 -6.73 2.14 -27.21
N LEU A 116 -7.06 1.03 -27.87
CA LEU A 116 -8.27 0.27 -27.61
C LEU A 116 -8.31 -0.27 -26.17
N ILE A 117 -7.21 -0.87 -25.70
CA ILE A 117 -7.09 -1.39 -24.33
C ILE A 117 -7.26 -0.26 -23.31
N CYS A 118 -6.58 0.88 -23.50
CA CYS A 118 -6.70 2.02 -22.60
C CYS A 118 -8.13 2.56 -22.53
N LYS A 119 -8.80 2.70 -23.68
CA LYS A 119 -10.19 3.13 -23.79
C LYS A 119 -11.14 2.16 -23.10
N ASP A 120 -10.96 0.85 -23.30
CA ASP A 120 -11.81 -0.18 -22.68
C ASP A 120 -11.63 -0.24 -21.16
N ILE A 121 -10.40 -0.15 -20.66
CA ILE A 121 -10.11 -0.06 -19.22
C ILE A 121 -10.82 1.16 -18.63
N PHE A 122 -10.64 2.34 -19.25
CA PHE A 122 -11.25 3.58 -18.76
C PHE A 122 -12.79 3.51 -18.76
N ASN A 123 -13.39 2.99 -19.83
CA ASN A 123 -14.84 2.80 -19.91
C ASN A 123 -15.36 1.81 -18.86
N THR A 124 -14.62 0.72 -18.61
CA THR A 124 -14.95 -0.25 -17.57
C THR A 124 -14.93 0.42 -16.19
N LEU A 125 -13.88 1.21 -15.89
CA LEU A 125 -13.79 1.96 -14.64
C LEU A 125 -14.92 2.99 -14.50
N CYS A 126 -15.30 3.69 -15.57
CA CYS A 126 -16.41 4.64 -15.55
C CYS A 126 -17.76 3.93 -15.33
N SER A 127 -17.98 2.78 -15.98
CA SER A 127 -19.17 1.95 -15.74
C SER A 127 -19.24 1.46 -14.30
N ASP A 128 -18.11 0.98 -13.76
CA ASP A 128 -18.01 0.54 -12.37
C ASP A 128 -18.31 1.70 -11.42
N ALA A 129 -17.77 2.91 -11.69
CA ALA A 129 -18.02 4.10 -10.88
C ALA A 129 -19.51 4.45 -10.78
N VAL A 130 -20.25 4.39 -11.89
CA VAL A 130 -21.70 4.63 -11.92
C VAL A 130 -22.48 3.56 -11.13
N GLN A 131 -21.99 2.31 -11.13
CA GLN A 131 -22.62 1.22 -10.40
C GLN A 131 -22.30 1.26 -8.88
N MET A 132 -21.14 1.79 -8.50
CA MET A 132 -20.69 1.95 -7.12
C MET A 132 -21.39 3.13 -6.41
N ARG A 133 -22.61 2.92 -5.93
CA ARG A 133 -23.40 3.96 -5.23
C ARG A 133 -22.86 4.37 -3.85
N ASN A 134 -21.93 3.62 -3.29
CA ASN A 134 -21.40 3.83 -1.94
C ASN A 134 -20.18 4.76 -1.89
N ARG A 135 -19.70 5.27 -3.03
CA ARG A 135 -18.55 6.18 -3.09
C ARG A 135 -18.82 7.34 -4.03
N LEU A 136 -18.25 8.50 -3.70
CA LEU A 136 -18.30 9.68 -4.55
C LEU A 136 -17.31 9.50 -5.70
N SER A 137 -17.82 9.53 -6.93
CA SER A 137 -17.02 9.49 -8.16
C SER A 137 -17.48 10.58 -9.11
N THR A 138 -16.53 11.29 -9.72
CA THR A 138 -16.78 12.30 -10.74
C THR A 138 -16.04 11.93 -12.01
N VAL A 139 -16.73 11.92 -13.15
CA VAL A 139 -16.14 11.66 -14.47
C VAL A 139 -16.28 12.92 -15.30
N ARG A 140 -15.16 13.44 -15.81
CA ARG A 140 -15.15 14.62 -16.68
C ARG A 140 -13.91 14.61 -17.57
N ASP A 141 -14.10 14.90 -18.86
CA ASP A 141 -13.02 15.17 -19.83
C ASP A 141 -11.91 14.11 -19.87
N GLY A 142 -12.26 12.82 -19.78
CA GLY A 142 -11.29 11.72 -19.78
C GLY A 142 -10.57 11.50 -18.44
N VAL A 143 -11.01 12.17 -17.38
CA VAL A 143 -10.55 11.99 -16.01
C VAL A 143 -11.67 11.40 -15.15
N LEU A 144 -11.34 10.32 -14.44
CA LEU A 144 -12.16 9.72 -13.39
C LEU A 144 -11.50 10.05 -12.05
N LEU A 145 -12.26 10.74 -11.19
CA LEU A 145 -11.90 11.02 -9.81
C LEU A 145 -12.76 10.17 -8.89
N VAL A 146 -12.15 9.45 -7.96
CA VAL A 146 -12.85 8.64 -6.97
C VAL A 146 -12.34 8.94 -5.57
N SER A 147 -13.27 9.17 -4.64
CA SER A 147 -12.94 9.40 -3.24
C SER A 147 -12.29 8.16 -2.61
N LEU A 148 -11.11 8.35 -2.02
CA LEU A 148 -10.46 7.39 -1.13
C LEU A 148 -10.82 7.69 0.32
N TYR A 149 -9.95 8.37 1.08
CA TYR A 149 -10.12 8.71 2.50
C TYR A 149 -9.37 10.02 2.81
N ASN A 150 -9.71 10.71 3.91
CA ASN A 150 -9.02 11.91 4.43
C ASN A 150 -8.63 12.91 3.32
N ASP A 151 -9.60 13.25 2.46
CA ASP A 151 -9.44 14.17 1.34
C ASP A 151 -8.47 13.70 0.23
N TYR A 152 -8.10 12.42 0.20
CA TYR A 152 -7.39 11.82 -0.91
C TYR A 152 -8.35 11.34 -2.00
N LEU A 153 -8.02 11.67 -3.25
CA LEU A 153 -8.71 11.28 -4.45
C LEU A 153 -7.82 10.37 -5.30
N LEU A 154 -8.40 9.29 -5.81
CA LEU A 154 -7.82 8.48 -6.87
C LEU A 154 -8.17 9.14 -8.20
N ARG A 155 -7.15 9.59 -8.94
CA ARG A 155 -7.28 10.17 -10.27
C ARG A 155 -6.80 9.16 -11.30
N VAL A 156 -7.69 8.79 -12.22
CA VAL A 156 -7.37 8.00 -13.41
C VAL A 156 -7.64 8.87 -14.62
N GLU A 157 -6.61 9.11 -15.42
CA GLU A 157 -6.68 9.98 -16.61
C GLU A 157 -6.31 9.20 -17.87
N LEU A 158 -7.16 9.34 -18.89
CA LEU A 158 -6.90 8.85 -20.24
C LEU A 158 -6.33 9.99 -21.08
N LYS A 159 -5.01 9.97 -21.27
CA LYS A 159 -4.30 10.95 -22.11
C LYS A 159 -4.23 10.49 -23.55
N HIS A 160 -4.34 11.44 -24.46
CA HIS A 160 -4.22 11.21 -25.90
C HIS A 160 -2.98 11.91 -26.42
N HIS A 161 -2.29 11.24 -27.34
CA HIS A 161 -1.05 11.66 -27.97
C HIS A 161 -1.18 11.52 -29.49
N PRO A 162 -0.45 12.35 -30.25
CA PRO A 162 -0.47 12.28 -31.71
C PRO A 162 -0.01 10.89 -32.20
N PHE A 163 -0.60 10.44 -33.31
CA PHE A 163 -0.26 9.16 -33.94
C PHE A 163 1.05 9.28 -34.73
N ARG A 164 2.17 9.49 -34.02
CA ARG A 164 3.52 9.66 -34.56
C ARG A 164 4.53 8.81 -33.78
N GLU A 165 5.65 8.50 -34.43
CA GLU A 165 6.79 7.86 -33.78
C GLU A 165 7.42 8.83 -32.76
N GLY A 166 7.71 8.29 -31.57
CA GLY A 166 8.19 9.05 -30.43
C GLY A 166 8.03 8.26 -29.13
N GLU A 167 8.89 8.53 -28.15
CA GLU A 167 8.71 8.00 -26.81
C GLU A 167 7.55 8.72 -26.12
N LEU A 168 6.71 7.95 -25.42
CA LEU A 168 5.65 8.50 -24.59
C LEU A 168 6.15 8.51 -23.14
N ILE A 169 5.94 9.64 -22.48
CA ILE A 169 6.25 9.78 -21.06
C ILE A 169 5.18 9.02 -20.27
N GLU A 170 5.59 8.07 -19.44
CA GLU A 170 4.68 7.43 -18.49
C GLU A 170 4.41 8.38 -17.33
N GLU A 171 3.20 8.93 -17.30
CA GLU A 171 2.75 9.80 -16.22
C GLU A 171 1.99 9.04 -15.12
N GLY A 172 1.99 9.60 -13.92
CA GLY A 172 1.34 9.02 -12.74
C GLY A 172 2.26 8.13 -11.91
N CYS A 173 1.66 7.28 -11.07
CA CYS A 173 2.39 6.34 -10.23
C CYS A 173 2.67 5.04 -11.02
N PRO A 174 3.94 4.67 -11.28
CA PRO A 174 4.26 3.48 -12.07
C PRO A 174 3.69 2.19 -11.47
N TYR A 175 3.66 2.09 -10.14
CA TYR A 175 3.10 0.95 -9.44
C TYR A 175 1.59 0.80 -9.72
N LEU A 176 0.81 1.88 -9.58
CA LEU A 176 -0.64 1.83 -9.81
C LEU A 176 -0.98 1.61 -11.28
N ASN A 177 -0.24 2.23 -12.21
CA ASN A 177 -0.39 2.00 -13.64
C ASN A 177 -0.20 0.52 -13.99
N ARG A 178 0.86 -0.08 -13.45
CA ARG A 178 1.16 -1.51 -13.66
C ARG A 178 0.10 -2.40 -13.01
N SER A 179 -0.27 -2.13 -11.75
CA SER A 179 -1.29 -2.91 -11.04
C SER A 179 -2.64 -2.88 -11.76
N LEU A 180 -3.05 -1.72 -12.31
CA LEU A 180 -4.28 -1.62 -13.10
C LEU A 180 -4.25 -2.54 -14.33
N ARG A 181 -3.13 -2.54 -15.06
CA ARG A 181 -2.97 -3.43 -16.23
C ARG A 181 -2.95 -4.90 -15.83
N GLU A 182 -2.24 -5.26 -14.76
CA GLU A 182 -2.20 -6.63 -14.25
C GLU A 182 -3.61 -7.10 -13.82
N MET A 183 -4.39 -6.23 -13.17
CA MET A 183 -5.78 -6.54 -12.80
C MET A 183 -6.69 -6.72 -14.02
N MET A 184 -6.56 -5.89 -15.05
CA MET A 184 -7.31 -6.05 -16.30
C MET A 184 -6.96 -7.37 -17.00
N VAL A 185 -5.67 -7.67 -17.16
CA VAL A 185 -5.21 -8.93 -17.75
C VAL A 185 -5.71 -10.12 -16.94
N SER A 186 -5.67 -10.03 -15.61
CA SER A 186 -6.26 -11.03 -14.71
C SER A 186 -7.75 -11.26 -15.01
N GLN A 187 -8.55 -10.20 -15.19
CA GLN A 187 -9.97 -10.31 -15.48
C GLN A 187 -10.24 -10.96 -16.84
N GLU A 188 -9.48 -10.58 -17.87
CA GLU A 188 -9.60 -11.14 -19.23
C GLU A 188 -9.13 -12.60 -19.32
N CYS A 189 -8.13 -12.98 -18.51
CA CYS A 189 -7.67 -14.36 -18.39
C CYS A 189 -8.60 -15.23 -17.52
N THR A 190 -9.52 -14.63 -16.76
CA THR A 190 -10.46 -15.36 -15.91
C THR A 190 -11.61 -15.89 -16.76
N ARG A 191 -11.87 -17.19 -16.66
CA ARG A 191 -12.99 -17.83 -17.37
C ARG A 191 -14.24 -17.77 -16.50
N TRP A 192 -15.18 -16.93 -16.90
CA TRP A 192 -16.49 -16.79 -16.22
C TRP A 192 -17.52 -17.84 -16.67
N VAL A 193 -17.19 -18.57 -17.74
CA VAL A 193 -18.07 -19.52 -18.40
C VAL A 193 -17.50 -20.92 -18.20
N ARG A 194 -18.39 -21.87 -17.94
CA ARG A 194 -18.04 -23.28 -17.80
C ARG A 194 -17.21 -23.77 -19.00
N PRO A 195 -16.06 -24.42 -18.79
CA PRO A 195 -15.33 -25.04 -19.88
C PRO A 195 -16.17 -26.15 -20.51
N GLN A 196 -16.14 -26.23 -21.84
CA GLN A 196 -16.79 -27.31 -22.56
C GLN A 196 -16.12 -28.62 -22.17
N THR A 197 -16.82 -29.48 -21.43
CA THR A 197 -16.27 -30.75 -20.92
C THR A 197 -16.23 -31.85 -21.99
N PHE A 198 -17.09 -31.76 -23.01
CA PHE A 198 -17.13 -32.70 -24.13
C PHE A 198 -17.26 -31.95 -25.46
N VAL A 199 -16.48 -32.38 -26.46
CA VAL A 199 -16.43 -31.78 -27.81
C VAL A 199 -17.81 -31.75 -28.49
N SER A 200 -18.71 -32.68 -28.14
CA SER A 200 -20.07 -32.79 -28.70
C SER A 200 -21.12 -31.92 -28.01
N LEU A 201 -20.83 -31.36 -26.83
CA LEU A 201 -21.78 -30.49 -26.13
C LEU A 201 -21.78 -29.09 -26.74
N PRO A 202 -22.93 -28.41 -26.87
CA PRO A 202 -22.94 -27.01 -27.29
C PRO A 202 -22.15 -26.15 -26.29
N LEU A 203 -21.48 -25.10 -26.78
CA LEU A 203 -20.87 -24.07 -25.94
C LEU A 203 -21.95 -23.49 -25.01
N THR A 204 -21.86 -23.78 -23.71
CA THR A 204 -22.84 -23.31 -22.73
C THR A 204 -22.40 -21.96 -22.17
N ASN A 205 -23.32 -20.99 -22.05
CA ASN A 205 -23.08 -19.74 -21.31
C ASN A 205 -23.39 -19.89 -19.80
N LEU A 206 -23.42 -21.13 -19.32
CA LEU A 206 -23.76 -21.45 -17.94
C LEU A 206 -22.59 -21.09 -17.02
N SER A 207 -22.92 -20.53 -15.85
CA SER A 207 -21.93 -20.20 -14.82
C SER A 207 -21.26 -21.47 -14.28
N GLU A 208 -19.96 -21.40 -14.03
CA GLU A 208 -19.18 -22.46 -13.36
C GLU A 208 -19.77 -22.82 -11.99
N ALA A 209 -20.44 -21.88 -11.31
CA ALA A 209 -21.07 -22.13 -10.01
C ALA A 209 -22.14 -23.25 -10.05
N LEU A 210 -22.71 -23.55 -11.23
CA LEU A 210 -23.67 -24.65 -11.40
C LEU A 210 -23.01 -26.04 -11.26
N ASP A 211 -21.70 -26.16 -11.43
CA ASP A 211 -20.95 -27.41 -11.18
C ASP A 211 -20.74 -27.69 -9.68
N ALA A 212 -21.01 -26.70 -8.81
CA ALA A 212 -21.05 -26.92 -7.37
C ALA A 212 -22.25 -27.79 -6.93
N ARG A 213 -23.21 -28.11 -7.83
CA ARG A 213 -24.30 -29.09 -7.62
C ARG A 213 -23.81 -30.54 -7.48
N GLY A 214 -22.53 -30.74 -7.17
CA GLY A 214 -21.93 -32.05 -6.91
C GLY A 214 -22.65 -32.83 -5.80
N PRO A 215 -22.08 -33.97 -5.37
CA PRO A 215 -22.75 -35.00 -4.55
C PRO A 215 -23.26 -34.56 -3.16
N ARG A 216 -23.07 -33.28 -2.80
CA ARG A 216 -23.53 -32.68 -1.55
C ARG A 216 -24.93 -32.02 -1.63
N ALA A 217 -25.59 -32.05 -2.79
CA ALA A 217 -26.97 -31.58 -2.98
C ALA A 217 -27.23 -30.15 -2.45
N PHE A 218 -26.30 -29.22 -2.70
CA PHE A 218 -26.44 -27.84 -2.23
C PHE A 218 -27.68 -27.16 -2.81
N THR A 219 -28.35 -26.36 -1.97
CA THR A 219 -29.49 -25.54 -2.38
C THR A 219 -29.05 -24.39 -3.29
N ALA A 220 -29.96 -23.85 -4.10
CA ALA A 220 -29.67 -22.72 -5.00
C ALA A 220 -29.04 -21.53 -4.25
N ARG A 221 -29.51 -21.23 -3.03
CA ARG A 221 -29.00 -20.15 -2.18
C ARG A 221 -27.56 -20.41 -1.71
N GLU A 222 -27.23 -21.65 -1.36
CA GLU A 222 -25.85 -22.00 -0.96
C GLU A 222 -24.88 -21.93 -2.14
N ILE A 223 -25.35 -22.27 -3.33
CA ILE A 223 -24.57 -22.14 -4.56
C ILE A 223 -24.34 -20.66 -4.87
N GLU A 224 -25.38 -19.82 -4.83
CA GLU A 224 -25.23 -18.37 -5.02
C GLU A 224 -24.30 -17.72 -3.99
N ASN A 225 -24.33 -18.18 -2.74
CA ASN A 225 -23.43 -17.69 -1.69
C ASN A 225 -21.97 -18.11 -1.92
N ARG A 226 -21.72 -19.27 -2.52
CA ARG A 226 -20.38 -19.76 -2.84
C ARG A 226 -19.90 -19.37 -4.23
N ALA A 227 -20.80 -18.95 -5.11
CA ALA A 227 -20.47 -18.44 -6.42
C ALA A 227 -19.56 -17.22 -6.25
N HIS A 228 -18.41 -17.24 -6.92
CA HIS A 228 -17.52 -16.09 -6.92
C HIS A 228 -18.25 -14.91 -7.58
N LYS A 229 -18.53 -13.88 -6.80
CA LYS A 229 -19.10 -12.64 -7.32
C LYS A 229 -17.97 -11.86 -7.99
N PRO A 230 -18.06 -11.53 -9.29
CA PRO A 230 -17.06 -10.71 -9.93
C PRO A 230 -17.00 -9.36 -9.20
N GLN A 231 -15.85 -9.07 -8.59
CA GLN A 231 -15.57 -7.75 -8.05
C GLN A 231 -15.28 -6.79 -9.21
N PHE A 232 -15.82 -5.58 -9.10
CA PHE A 232 -15.56 -4.50 -10.04
C PHE A 232 -14.06 -4.20 -10.11
N LEU A 233 -13.57 -3.85 -11.30
CA LEU A 233 -12.16 -3.50 -11.50
C LEU A 233 -11.80 -2.28 -10.65
N LEU A 234 -12.71 -1.31 -10.61
CA LEU A 234 -12.53 -0.09 -9.83
C LEU A 234 -12.44 -0.38 -8.32
N GLU A 235 -13.25 -1.30 -7.79
CA GLU A 235 -13.21 -1.68 -6.37
C GLU A 235 -11.84 -2.26 -5.98
N LYS A 236 -11.29 -3.14 -6.83
CA LYS A 236 -9.95 -3.69 -6.62
C LYS A 236 -8.88 -2.60 -6.68
N LEU A 237 -8.97 -1.69 -7.65
CA LEU A 237 -8.03 -0.57 -7.78
C LEU A 237 -8.05 0.35 -6.57
N ILE A 238 -9.23 0.65 -6.04
CA ILE A 238 -9.40 1.46 -4.83
C ILE A 238 -8.72 0.81 -3.62
N VAL A 239 -8.88 -0.50 -3.44
CA VAL A 239 -8.25 -1.25 -2.33
C VAL A 239 -6.73 -1.16 -2.44
N VAL A 240 -6.17 -1.39 -3.63
CA VAL A 240 -4.73 -1.31 -3.89
C VAL A 240 -4.21 0.11 -3.70
N ALA A 241 -4.90 1.12 -4.22
CA ALA A 241 -4.50 2.52 -4.07
C ALA A 241 -4.55 2.99 -2.62
N SER A 242 -5.60 2.61 -1.88
CA SER A 242 -5.76 2.95 -0.47
C SER A 242 -4.64 2.34 0.37
N HIS A 243 -4.35 1.06 0.14
CA HIS A 243 -3.27 0.33 0.78
C HIS A 243 -1.90 0.94 0.46
N TYR A 244 -1.62 1.22 -0.81
CA TYR A 244 -0.37 1.84 -1.25
C TYR A 244 -0.11 3.18 -0.53
N SER A 245 -1.13 4.03 -0.43
CA SER A 245 -1.04 5.31 0.28
C SER A 245 -0.80 5.12 1.78
N LEU A 246 -1.52 4.19 2.44
CA LEU A 246 -1.30 3.92 3.87
C LEU A 246 0.08 3.33 4.15
N VAL A 247 0.60 2.51 3.23
CA VAL A 247 1.95 1.96 3.31
C VAL A 247 2.99 3.07 3.22
N LYS A 248 2.82 4.02 2.30
CA LYS A 248 3.71 5.17 2.17
C LYS A 248 3.72 6.02 3.45
N MET A 249 2.53 6.33 3.98
CA MET A 249 2.37 7.05 5.25
C MET A 249 3.05 6.31 6.42
N ALA A 250 2.82 5.00 6.57
CA ALA A 250 3.41 4.20 7.65
C ALA A 250 4.94 4.17 7.58
N ARG A 251 5.50 4.05 6.36
CA ARG A 251 6.95 4.09 6.14
C ARG A 251 7.54 5.45 6.51
N GLU A 252 6.93 6.55 6.06
CA GLU A 252 7.40 7.91 6.36
C GLU A 252 7.35 8.18 7.87
N THR A 253 6.27 7.77 8.54
CA THR A 253 6.13 7.87 10.01
C THR A 253 7.20 7.06 10.75
N LEU A 254 7.53 5.86 10.24
CA LEU A 254 8.60 5.02 10.81
C LEU A 254 9.98 5.63 10.62
N GLU A 255 10.27 6.18 9.44
CA GLU A 255 11.54 6.86 9.15
C GLU A 255 11.69 8.11 10.03
N GLU A 256 10.62 8.88 10.23
CA GLU A 256 10.59 10.01 11.16
C GLU A 256 10.82 9.56 12.62
N PHE A 257 10.16 8.48 13.05
CA PHE A 257 10.32 7.92 14.39
C PHE A 257 11.77 7.46 14.66
N MET A 258 12.41 6.83 13.67
CA MET A 258 13.82 6.46 13.75
C MET A 258 14.76 7.67 13.83
N SER A 259 14.44 8.74 13.10
CA SER A 259 15.26 9.95 13.10
C SER A 259 15.16 10.74 14.42
N SER A 260 13.99 10.70 15.06
CA SER A 260 13.71 11.40 16.32
C SER A 260 14.18 10.62 17.55
N THR A 261 14.03 9.29 17.55
CA THR A 261 14.34 8.44 18.70
C THR A 261 15.78 7.93 18.65
N ARG A 262 16.64 8.47 19.51
CA ARG A 262 18.05 8.03 19.62
C ARG A 262 18.25 6.81 20.51
N ASP A 263 17.38 6.64 21.51
CA ASP A 263 17.43 5.57 22.50
C ASP A 263 16.00 5.24 22.94
N PRO A 264 15.50 4.00 22.79
CA PRO A 264 16.17 2.78 22.32
C PRO A 264 16.55 2.79 20.83
N GLN A 265 17.46 1.89 20.41
CA GLN A 265 17.79 1.73 18.98
C GLN A 265 16.65 1.03 18.25
N VAL A 266 16.12 1.69 17.22
CA VAL A 266 14.99 1.21 16.43
C VAL A 266 15.49 0.67 15.09
N HIS A 267 15.08 -0.55 14.74
CA HIS A 267 15.31 -1.14 13.43
C HIS A 267 13.98 -1.64 12.88
N TRP A 268 13.72 -1.53 11.57
CA TRP A 268 12.55 -2.14 10.97
C TRP A 268 12.89 -2.92 9.70
N ARG A 269 12.05 -3.91 9.37
CA ARG A 269 12.13 -4.68 8.13
C ARG A 269 10.76 -5.01 7.60
N TRP A 270 10.68 -5.26 6.30
CA TRP A 270 9.50 -5.84 5.67
C TRP A 270 9.34 -7.31 6.08
N LEU A 271 8.18 -7.67 6.63
CA LEU A 271 7.83 -9.06 6.88
C LEU A 271 6.99 -9.63 5.73
N ARG A 272 5.98 -8.88 5.30
CA ARG A 272 5.10 -9.23 4.20
C ARG A 272 4.72 -7.99 3.41
N CYS A 273 4.75 -8.09 2.09
CA CYS A 273 4.24 -7.06 1.20
C CYS A 273 3.30 -7.73 0.20
N SER A 274 2.05 -7.28 0.15
CA SER A 274 1.08 -7.70 -0.85
C SER A 274 0.21 -6.51 -1.26
N PRO A 275 -0.49 -6.55 -2.41
CA PRO A 275 -1.30 -5.42 -2.87
C PRO A 275 -2.49 -5.04 -1.96
N ILE A 276 -2.85 -5.89 -0.99
CA ILE A 276 -4.03 -5.72 -0.14
C ILE A 276 -3.63 -5.59 1.34
N SER A 277 -2.52 -6.21 1.73
CA SER A 277 -2.05 -6.19 3.11
C SER A 277 -0.53 -6.25 3.20
N SER A 278 0.04 -5.40 4.05
CA SER A 278 1.48 -5.35 4.30
C SER A 278 1.75 -5.39 5.79
N GLN A 279 2.90 -5.93 6.16
CA GLN A 279 3.34 -6.03 7.55
C GLN A 279 4.80 -5.60 7.67
N PHE A 280 5.03 -4.61 8.51
CA PHE A 280 6.34 -4.19 8.97
C PHE A 280 6.65 -4.88 10.29
N MET A 281 7.92 -5.18 10.51
CA MET A 281 8.43 -5.70 11.77
C MET A 281 9.42 -4.69 12.33
N VAL A 282 9.07 -4.10 13.48
CA VAL A 282 9.86 -3.11 14.21
C VAL A 282 10.54 -3.81 15.38
N ILE A 283 11.85 -3.65 15.51
CA ILE A 283 12.67 -4.24 16.57
C ILE A 283 13.28 -3.09 17.39
N LEU A 284 13.10 -3.15 18.70
CA LEU A 284 13.76 -2.27 19.66
C LEU A 284 14.88 -3.02 20.38
N THR A 285 16.04 -2.38 20.50
CA THR A 285 17.24 -2.91 21.14
C THR A 285 17.95 -1.85 21.96
N ASN A 286 18.60 -2.26 23.07
CA ASN A 286 19.41 -1.36 23.88
C ASN A 286 20.89 -1.59 23.60
N ARG A 287 21.56 -0.55 23.10
CA ARG A 287 22.98 -0.62 22.75
C ARG A 287 23.80 -1.13 23.94
N ASN A 288 24.60 -2.18 23.72
CA ASN A 288 25.47 -2.85 24.70
C ASN A 288 24.75 -3.58 25.85
N PHE A 289 23.41 -3.66 25.85
CA PHE A 289 22.63 -4.38 26.87
C PHE A 289 21.75 -5.50 26.29
N ASP A 290 21.96 -5.85 25.02
CA ASP A 290 21.21 -6.89 24.30
C ASP A 290 21.24 -8.26 24.99
N TYR A 291 22.33 -8.61 25.70
CA TYR A 291 22.47 -9.89 26.39
C TYR A 291 21.65 -9.99 27.69
N VAL A 292 21.29 -8.84 28.28
CA VAL A 292 20.52 -8.79 29.54
C VAL A 292 19.04 -8.57 29.23
N VAL A 293 18.76 -7.54 28.44
CA VAL A 293 17.39 -7.08 28.18
C VAL A 293 16.76 -7.82 27.00
N GLY A 294 17.57 -8.30 26.06
CA GLY A 294 17.08 -8.87 24.82
C GLY A 294 16.52 -7.82 23.85
N LYS A 295 15.82 -8.32 22.83
CA LYS A 295 15.20 -7.53 21.77
C LYS A 295 13.69 -7.69 21.84
N VAL A 296 12.95 -6.60 21.65
CA VAL A 296 11.48 -6.65 21.59
C VAL A 296 11.02 -6.31 20.18
N THR A 297 10.03 -7.06 19.70
CA THR A 297 9.51 -6.94 18.33
C THR A 297 8.04 -6.57 18.34
N TYR A 298 7.69 -5.58 17.53
CA TYR A 298 6.33 -5.14 17.25
C TYR A 298 6.03 -5.28 15.76
N TYR A 299 4.78 -5.47 15.40
CA TYR A 299 4.33 -5.61 14.02
C TYR A 299 3.37 -4.50 13.66
N ILE A 300 3.61 -3.80 12.56
CA ILE A 300 2.65 -2.83 12.02
C ILE A 300 1.97 -3.49 10.83
N ARG A 301 0.68 -3.73 10.95
CA ARG A 301 -0.15 -4.28 9.89
C ARG A 301 -0.87 -3.14 9.20
N VAL A 302 -0.64 -3.01 7.91
CA VAL A 302 -1.31 -2.06 7.02
C VAL A 302 -2.27 -2.83 6.14
N THR A 303 -3.55 -2.49 6.23
CA THR A 303 -4.61 -2.95 5.34
C THR A 303 -5.04 -1.81 4.43
N ALA A 304 -6.02 -2.03 3.55
CA ALA A 304 -6.58 -0.95 2.74
C ALA A 304 -7.36 0.07 3.55
N ASP A 305 -7.87 -0.31 4.73
CA ASP A 305 -8.76 0.52 5.53
C ASP A 305 -8.10 1.09 6.78
N SER A 306 -7.15 0.38 7.39
CA SER A 306 -6.54 0.81 8.64
C SER A 306 -5.10 0.33 8.80
N VAL A 307 -4.38 1.05 9.65
CA VAL A 307 -3.09 0.68 10.20
C VAL A 307 -3.29 0.27 11.66
N CYS A 308 -2.76 -0.87 12.05
CA CYS A 308 -2.72 -1.29 13.45
C CYS A 308 -1.33 -1.76 13.85
N LEU A 309 -0.96 -1.43 15.09
CA LEU A 309 0.27 -1.88 15.72
C LEU A 309 -0.05 -3.06 16.63
N ILE A 310 0.67 -4.17 16.47
CA ILE A 310 0.42 -5.44 17.14
C ILE A 310 1.68 -5.84 17.91
N SER A 311 1.55 -6.09 19.21
CA SER A 311 2.61 -6.64 20.04
C SER A 311 2.72 -8.15 19.88
N LYS A 312 3.88 -8.71 20.25
CA LYS A 312 4.09 -10.16 20.28
C LYS A 312 3.10 -10.86 21.22
N ASP A 313 2.65 -10.18 22.25
CA ASP A 313 1.69 -10.68 23.25
C ASP A 313 0.23 -10.64 22.77
N GLY A 314 -0.01 -10.18 21.53
CA GLY A 314 -1.33 -10.14 20.92
C GLY A 314 -2.13 -8.88 21.21
N HIS A 315 -1.57 -7.91 21.95
CA HIS A 315 -2.18 -6.60 22.11
C HIS A 315 -2.13 -5.84 20.80
N SER A 316 -3.24 -5.20 20.42
CA SER A 316 -3.33 -4.39 19.21
C SER A 316 -3.78 -2.97 19.54
N MET A 317 -3.13 -2.00 18.89
CA MET A 317 -3.46 -0.59 18.95
C MET A 317 -3.85 -0.13 17.54
N ASP A 318 -5.12 0.19 17.36
CA ASP A 318 -5.62 0.71 16.10
C ASP A 318 -5.18 2.17 15.94
N CYS A 319 -4.34 2.41 14.93
CA CYS A 319 -3.83 3.73 14.57
C CYS A 319 -4.65 4.35 13.42
N TYR A 320 -5.66 3.62 12.93
CA TYR A 320 -6.53 4.00 11.83
C TYR A 320 -5.75 4.53 10.62
N ARG A 321 -6.11 5.72 10.11
CA ARG A 321 -5.50 6.35 8.94
C ARG A 321 -4.78 7.66 9.31
N ASP A 322 -4.31 7.78 10.55
CA ASP A 322 -3.67 8.99 11.06
C ASP A 322 -2.18 8.73 11.38
N PRO A 323 -1.25 9.45 10.73
CA PRO A 323 0.18 9.31 11.02
C PRO A 323 0.52 9.71 12.46
N ASN A 324 -0.20 10.67 13.06
CA ASN A 324 0.08 11.13 14.41
C ASN A 324 -0.25 10.06 15.45
N GLN A 325 -1.34 9.30 15.24
CA GLN A 325 -1.70 8.18 16.10
C GLN A 325 -0.70 7.04 16.00
N LEU A 326 -0.21 6.75 14.79
CA LEU A 326 0.85 5.75 14.59
C LEU A 326 2.15 6.17 15.28
N MET A 327 2.57 7.43 15.14
CA MET A 327 3.73 7.99 15.81
C MET A 327 3.59 7.90 17.33
N TYR A 328 2.42 8.27 17.85
CA TYR A 328 2.11 8.19 19.27
C TYR A 328 2.17 6.76 19.79
N ALA A 329 1.59 5.80 19.07
CA ALA A 329 1.66 4.38 19.40
C ALA A 329 3.12 3.90 19.43
N LEU A 330 3.94 4.26 18.43
CA LEU A 330 5.37 3.92 18.39
C LEU A 330 6.13 4.45 19.61
N LYS A 331 5.92 5.71 19.98
CA LYS A 331 6.53 6.32 21.17
C LYS A 331 6.09 5.62 22.46
N TYR A 332 4.80 5.31 22.58
CA TYR A 332 4.28 4.54 23.71
C TYR A 332 4.96 3.15 23.81
N MET A 333 5.10 2.44 22.69
CA MET A 333 5.80 1.15 22.67
C MET A 333 7.28 1.29 23.09
N ALA A 334 7.97 2.36 22.69
CA ALA A 334 9.32 2.64 23.16
C ALA A 334 9.36 2.87 24.69
N CYS A 335 8.42 3.63 25.26
CA CYS A 335 8.33 3.82 26.71
C CYS A 335 8.09 2.50 27.45
N THR A 336 7.18 1.64 26.98
CA THR A 336 6.94 0.32 27.60
C THR A 336 8.17 -0.61 27.49
N PHE A 337 8.90 -0.53 26.37
CA PHE A 337 10.18 -1.22 26.22
C PHE A 337 11.22 -0.70 27.22
N SER A 338 11.32 0.61 27.42
CA SER A 338 12.22 1.22 28.41
C SER A 338 11.94 0.75 29.84
N VAL A 339 10.66 0.66 30.26
CA VAL A 339 10.29 0.12 31.58
C VAL A 339 10.76 -1.33 31.72
N THR A 340 10.44 -2.16 30.72
CA THR A 340 10.82 -3.58 30.72
C THR A 340 12.33 -3.74 30.75
N SER A 341 13.05 -2.86 30.05
CA SER A 341 14.51 -2.82 30.00
C SER A 341 15.12 -2.54 31.37
N ILE A 342 14.67 -1.50 32.07
CA ILE A 342 15.17 -1.19 33.42
C ILE A 342 14.80 -2.28 34.41
N SER A 343 13.56 -2.79 34.36
CA SER A 343 13.12 -3.88 35.23
C SER A 343 14.02 -5.11 35.09
N THR A 344 14.29 -5.55 33.86
CA THR A 344 15.15 -6.72 33.61
C THR A 344 16.60 -6.42 33.99
N LEU A 345 17.11 -5.23 33.66
CA LEU A 345 18.45 -4.81 34.05
C LEU A 345 18.64 -4.86 35.57
N GLY A 346 17.77 -4.20 36.34
CA GLY A 346 17.89 -4.15 37.79
C GLY A 346 17.75 -5.53 38.45
N LYS A 347 16.83 -6.39 37.94
CA LYS A 347 16.66 -7.76 38.46
C LYS A 347 17.87 -8.66 38.18
N VAL A 348 18.36 -8.67 36.93
CA VAL A 348 19.35 -9.66 36.47
C VAL A 348 20.78 -9.24 36.81
N MET A 349 21.11 -7.95 36.71
CA MET A 349 22.46 -7.45 37.00
C MET A 349 22.66 -7.09 38.48
N TRP A 350 21.65 -6.46 39.09
CA TRP A 350 21.80 -5.77 40.37
C TRP A 350 20.93 -6.36 41.49
N PHE A 351 20.19 -7.44 41.21
CA PHE A 351 19.32 -8.15 42.15
C PHE A 351 18.24 -7.28 42.83
N TYR A 352 17.82 -6.19 42.18
CA TYR A 352 16.73 -5.36 42.68
C TYR A 352 15.42 -6.13 42.65
N GLN A 353 14.62 -5.97 43.71
CA GLN A 353 13.27 -6.49 43.78
C GLN A 353 12.29 -5.53 43.10
N LEU A 354 11.48 -6.05 42.18
CA LEU A 354 10.42 -5.27 41.55
C LEU A 354 9.19 -5.31 42.45
N LEU A 355 8.78 -4.14 42.95
CA LEU A 355 7.57 -4.00 43.75
C LEU A 355 6.35 -3.83 42.85
N HIS A 356 6.45 -2.95 41.84
CA HIS A 356 5.34 -2.67 40.94
C HIS A 356 5.83 -2.17 39.57
N ALA A 357 5.19 -2.63 38.50
CA ALA A 357 5.37 -2.10 37.16
C ALA A 357 3.99 -1.95 36.51
N ASN A 358 3.65 -0.72 36.11
CA ASN A 358 2.38 -0.43 35.46
C ASN A 358 2.65 0.23 34.11
N MET A 359 2.39 -0.53 33.05
CA MET A 359 2.54 -0.07 31.67
C MET A 359 1.41 0.86 31.24
N ASN A 360 0.24 0.75 31.88
CA ASN A 360 -0.97 1.50 31.56
C ASN A 360 -1.18 2.72 32.48
N ALA A 361 -0.17 3.08 33.28
CA ALA A 361 -0.23 4.25 34.14
C ALA A 361 -0.43 5.52 33.29
N THR A 362 -1.15 6.49 33.82
CA THR A 362 -1.41 7.78 33.18
C THR A 362 -0.92 8.92 34.05
N ASP A 363 -0.50 10.00 33.41
CA ASP A 363 -0.13 11.25 34.06
C ASP A 363 -1.39 12.06 34.42
N GLU A 364 -1.21 13.17 35.14
CA GLU A 364 -2.29 14.07 35.60
C GLU A 364 -3.18 14.59 34.45
N HIS A 365 -2.64 14.62 33.24
CA HIS A 365 -3.32 15.04 32.01
C HIS A 365 -3.95 13.87 31.22
N GLY A 366 -4.00 12.66 31.79
CA GLY A 366 -4.53 11.46 31.13
C GLY A 366 -3.64 10.88 30.03
N ARG A 367 -2.38 11.31 29.91
CA ARG A 367 -1.42 10.77 28.94
C ARG A 367 -0.75 9.51 29.50
N PRO A 368 -0.51 8.45 28.72
CA PRO A 368 0.23 7.28 29.13
C PRO A 368 1.61 7.69 29.66
N ALA A 369 1.87 7.31 30.90
CA ALA A 369 3.13 7.52 31.59
C ALA A 369 3.52 6.26 32.36
N PRO A 370 4.04 5.22 31.68
CA PRO A 370 4.41 3.96 32.31
C PRO A 370 5.31 4.16 33.53
N THR A 371 5.03 3.43 34.62
CA THR A 371 5.74 3.57 35.90
C THR A 371 6.41 2.28 36.33
N LEU A 372 7.54 2.42 37.01
CA LEU A 372 8.35 1.34 37.55
C LEU A 372 8.74 1.64 38.98
N TYR A 373 8.58 0.66 39.87
CA TYR A 373 8.93 0.79 41.29
C TYR A 373 9.76 -0.40 41.74
N MET A 374 10.98 -0.11 42.20
CA MET A 374 12.00 -1.11 42.52
C MET A 374 12.66 -0.80 43.86
N LEU A 375 13.10 -1.85 44.54
CA LEU A 375 13.82 -1.81 45.80
C LEU A 375 15.19 -2.46 45.62
N ASN A 376 16.23 -1.91 46.23
CA ASN A 376 17.53 -2.55 46.27
C ASN A 376 17.51 -3.83 47.16
N PRO A 377 18.51 -4.71 47.04
CA PRO A 377 18.57 -5.96 47.81
C PRO A 377 18.50 -5.76 49.33
N ASP A 378 19.13 -4.70 49.83
CA ASP A 378 19.23 -4.41 51.27
C ASP A 378 18.04 -3.63 51.83
N ALA A 379 17.02 -3.35 51.00
CA ALA A 379 15.83 -2.59 51.35
C ALA A 379 16.09 -1.17 51.89
N THR A 380 17.28 -0.61 51.64
CA THR A 380 17.68 0.74 52.04
C THR A 380 17.34 1.81 51.01
N MET A 381 17.04 1.44 49.77
CA MET A 381 16.78 2.37 48.67
C MET A 381 15.59 1.93 47.82
N GLU A 382 14.62 2.81 47.65
CA GLU A 382 13.52 2.69 46.70
C GLU A 382 13.76 3.60 45.50
N VAL A 383 13.54 3.05 44.30
CA VAL A 383 13.65 3.77 43.03
C VAL A 383 12.30 3.71 42.32
N PHE A 384 11.72 4.89 42.08
CA PHE A 384 10.54 5.09 41.26
C PHE A 384 10.94 5.77 39.95
N VAL A 385 10.52 5.20 38.83
CA VAL A 385 10.77 5.76 37.49
C VAL A 385 9.45 5.91 36.77
N ARG A 386 9.21 7.09 36.19
CA ARG A 386 8.05 7.37 35.34
C ARG A 386 8.53 7.82 33.96
N PHE A 387 7.98 7.21 32.92
CA PHE A 387 8.32 7.50 31.53
C PHE A 387 7.22 8.33 30.89
N GLY A 388 7.52 9.55 30.46
CA GLY A 388 6.60 10.37 29.68
C GLY A 388 6.88 10.24 28.18
N ILE A 389 5.83 10.29 27.36
CA ILE A 389 5.99 10.45 25.91
C ILE A 389 6.60 11.83 25.63
N ASP A 390 7.64 11.89 24.81
CA ASP A 390 8.39 13.11 24.46
C ASP A 390 9.01 13.85 25.66
N GLN A 391 9.20 13.16 26.78
CA GLN A 391 9.81 13.71 27.99
C GLN A 391 10.92 12.80 28.49
N ASN A 392 11.93 13.41 29.11
CA ASN A 392 12.93 12.66 29.85
C ASN A 392 12.26 11.88 31.00
N PRO A 393 12.73 10.66 31.31
CA PRO A 393 12.16 9.88 32.40
C PRO A 393 12.38 10.59 33.73
N LEU A 394 11.33 10.67 34.53
CA LEU A 394 11.37 11.19 35.89
C LEU A 394 11.86 10.07 36.81
N ILE A 395 13.00 10.27 37.44
CA ILE A 395 13.59 9.31 38.38
C ILE A 395 13.50 9.90 39.78
N GLN A 396 12.85 9.19 40.68
CA GLN A 396 12.66 9.55 42.08
C GLN A 396 13.24 8.46 42.97
N VAL A 397 13.99 8.85 43.99
CA VAL A 397 14.68 7.91 44.88
C VAL A 397 14.36 8.27 46.32
N ARG A 398 14.21 7.24 47.16
CA ARG A 398 14.00 7.37 48.60
C ARG A 398 14.98 6.46 49.34
N LYS A 399 15.64 7.01 50.36
CA LYS A 399 16.58 6.30 51.23
C LYS A 399 15.92 5.98 52.57
N PHE A 400 16.04 4.74 53.02
CA PHE A 400 15.65 4.26 54.34
C PHE A 400 16.90 3.99 55.18
N GLN A 401 16.77 4.12 56.50
CA GLN A 401 17.81 3.74 57.44
C GLN A 401 17.47 2.37 58.02
N GLY A 402 18.33 1.36 57.85
CA GLY A 402 18.02 -0.01 58.28
C GLY A 402 17.80 -0.20 59.79
N ALA A 403 18.13 0.79 60.62
CA ALA A 403 18.14 0.69 62.09
C ALA A 403 16.90 1.28 62.80
N THR A 404 16.01 2.01 62.11
CA THR A 404 14.86 2.68 62.73
C THR A 404 13.56 1.88 62.57
N LYS A 405 12.65 1.95 63.54
CA LYS A 405 11.35 1.27 63.48
C LYS A 405 10.50 1.83 62.32
N TYR A 406 9.72 0.95 61.69
CA TYR A 406 8.90 1.23 60.50
C TYR A 406 7.98 2.46 60.64
N ASP A 407 7.43 2.70 61.83
CA ASP A 407 6.49 3.79 62.09
C ASP A 407 7.10 5.20 61.95
N ASP A 408 8.41 5.37 62.17
CA ASP A 408 9.10 6.66 62.03
C ASP A 408 9.56 6.96 60.59
N GLN A 409 9.47 5.97 59.69
CA GLN A 409 10.00 6.03 58.32
C GLN A 409 8.93 6.28 57.24
N VAL A 410 7.66 6.30 57.62
CA VAL A 410 6.51 6.48 56.70
C VAL A 410 6.55 7.84 55.96
N HIS A 411 7.32 8.81 56.46
CA HIS A 411 7.35 10.18 55.95
C HIS A 411 8.58 10.61 55.15
N VAL A 412 9.50 9.70 54.75
CA VAL A 412 10.66 10.12 53.94
C VAL A 412 10.20 10.59 52.54
N PRO A 413 10.46 11.84 52.13
CA PRO A 413 10.03 12.32 50.81
C PRO A 413 10.91 11.75 49.69
N PHE A 414 10.33 11.58 48.51
CA PHE A 414 11.10 11.22 47.31
C PHE A 414 12.00 12.38 46.89
N THR A 415 13.26 12.09 46.58
CA THR A 415 14.19 13.03 45.96
C THR A 415 14.20 12.79 44.46
N THR A 416 13.89 13.83 43.69
CA THR A 416 13.89 13.76 42.21
C THR A 416 15.30 13.98 41.66
N LEU A 417 15.78 13.04 40.86
CA LEU A 417 17.08 13.12 40.20
C LEU A 417 16.94 13.75 38.81
N ASN A 418 17.91 14.59 38.44
CA ASN A 418 17.97 15.17 37.10
C ASN A 418 18.57 14.15 36.11
N TYR A 419 17.73 13.65 35.20
CA TYR A 419 18.11 12.64 34.20
C TYR A 419 19.30 13.05 33.33
N ASP A 420 19.41 14.32 32.94
CA ASP A 420 20.46 14.80 32.04
C ASP A 420 21.83 14.83 32.72
N ARG A 421 21.85 14.94 34.05
CA ARG A 421 23.08 14.91 34.85
C ARG A 421 23.55 13.50 35.21
N LEU A 422 22.74 12.46 34.96
CA LEU A 422 23.13 11.08 35.22
C LEU A 422 24.24 10.62 34.27
N ARG A 423 25.22 9.91 34.80
CA ARG A 423 26.36 9.39 34.03
C ARG A 423 25.90 8.30 33.06
N GLY A 424 26.06 8.51 31.76
CA GLY A 424 25.78 7.50 30.73
C GLY A 424 25.18 8.11 29.46
N SER A 425 25.44 7.49 28.31
CA SER A 425 24.92 7.94 27.01
C SER A 425 23.55 7.37 26.67
N THR A 426 23.16 6.25 27.27
CA THR A 426 21.86 5.58 27.09
C THR A 426 21.16 5.42 28.43
N LEU A 427 19.83 5.26 28.39
CA LEU A 427 18.98 5.00 29.54
C LEU A 427 19.50 3.82 30.37
N CYS A 428 19.74 2.68 29.73
CA CYS A 428 20.27 1.49 30.42
C CYS A 428 21.61 1.78 31.09
N ARG A 429 22.52 2.52 30.43
CA ARG A 429 23.83 2.85 31.02
C ARG A 429 23.71 3.83 32.20
N LYS A 430 22.78 4.79 32.12
CA LYS A 430 22.48 5.72 33.22
C LYS A 430 21.94 4.98 34.44
N MET A 431 21.02 4.04 34.22
CA MET A 431 20.43 3.24 35.28
C MET A 431 21.41 2.21 35.86
N ASP A 432 22.25 1.60 35.03
CA ASP A 432 23.35 0.71 35.44
C ASP A 432 24.29 1.39 36.44
N ASN A 433 24.75 2.60 36.11
CA ASN A 433 25.61 3.39 37.00
C ASN A 433 24.89 3.84 38.27
N LEU A 434 23.58 4.12 38.19
CA LEU A 434 22.77 4.52 39.34
C LEU A 434 22.54 3.34 40.30
N PHE A 435 22.23 2.15 39.78
CA PHE A 435 22.09 0.95 40.58
C PHE A 435 23.41 0.52 41.23
N ALA A 436 24.53 0.68 40.52
CA ALA A 436 25.86 0.48 41.09
C ALA A 436 26.11 1.43 42.27
N ALA A 437 25.89 2.73 42.06
CA ALA A 437 26.10 3.73 43.10
C ALA A 437 25.26 3.49 44.36
N PHE A 438 24.04 2.96 44.22
CA PHE A 438 23.16 2.69 45.37
C PHE A 438 23.46 1.40 46.12
N ARG A 439 24.30 0.54 45.56
CA ARG A 439 24.81 -0.64 46.26
C ARG A 439 25.97 -0.28 47.19
N ASP A 440 26.80 0.68 46.80
CA ASP A 440 28.05 1.02 47.50
C ASP A 440 27.85 2.13 48.57
N ILE A 441 26.61 2.51 48.92
CA ILE A 441 26.31 3.62 49.86
C ILE A 441 26.46 3.25 51.36
N ASP A 442 26.91 2.04 51.66
CA ASP A 442 27.20 1.61 53.05
C ASP A 442 28.64 1.94 53.51
N GLU A 443 29.42 2.72 52.74
CA GLU A 443 30.65 3.41 53.20
C GLU A 443 30.47 4.93 53.38
#